data_AF-X6M5V2-F1
#
_entry.id   AF-X6M5V2-F1
#
_cell.length_a   1.000
_cell.length_b   1.000
_cell.length_c   1.000
_cell.angle_alpha   90.00
_cell.angle_beta   90.00
_cell.angle_gamma   90.00
#
_symmetry.space_group_name_H-M   'P 1'
#
loop_
_entity.id
_entity.type
_entity.pdbx_description
1 polymer ?
#
loop_
_entity_poly.entity_id
_entity_poly.type
_entity_poly.pdbx_seq_one_letter_code
_entity_poly.pdbx_strand_id
1 'polypeptide(L)'
;MNKNQSLQKEQEQTEIGKTKPGINLQGYCINETCLAAKAKLPVWINIGFDDIKFISDKTSFICPDCKKSAVTSVIKAMFYNSEHSISSSNDSMPVKDNNYQCAYTIKPGLSYELKANKIRQHAKSIEDLRERSEHAMNSTEIKNLVTELQKYEITVVKPPSLKGNERLLEKIKTDYGGDFNQAFDIGRFTILCDNSTKLQTAVAVMKKAEQFHLIVSEDKDFFENQSKTHHRFHNIKLYVPKHDVYIEMQATLKNFTTLEGYTMIENPKLSHSLYEIVRVWRACNAKEEELKQASEETLVKINDVICEWIEEKEIKKIANRYKSHSEIGILKPPQLKWLTEEQNNLDTTLKLAKFVYDQLCKFNPKEVKGKANYVILFEFFKKYIMGDTNPASRVDIAFILQESRKKEFEEDVVATQVLDTYVPLQANNFPYVDDNEKRGYDCHRHVIEFLEEKKSDQKREVMVIQGKSGSGKSLYCRYLEEALWNEYASDSTKSIPIYISLAKCYNEADEQDTISQALRMKQINNEMMDIIRENISFVFILDGFDEIFDAYNKNNNNNDENIFLCSFKFRPMECKNYRHLSK
;
A
#
# COMPACT_ATOMS: atom_id res chain seq x y z
N MET A 1 20.81 -15.35 -64.62
CA MET A 1 19.96 -14.30 -65.25
C MET A 1 18.51 -14.79 -65.27
N ASN A 2 17.67 -14.19 -64.42
CA ASN A 2 16.22 -13.93 -64.54
C ASN A 2 15.75 -13.44 -63.16
N LYS A 3 15.98 -12.16 -62.87
CA LYS A 3 15.00 -11.06 -62.95
C LYS A 3 14.01 -11.07 -61.78
N ASN A 4 14.42 -10.36 -60.72
CA ASN A 4 13.64 -9.43 -59.90
C ASN A 4 12.17 -9.77 -59.70
N GLN A 5 11.87 -10.51 -58.63
CA GLN A 5 10.64 -10.25 -57.87
C GLN A 5 10.79 -8.88 -57.22
N SER A 6 10.07 -7.90 -57.74
CA SER A 6 9.96 -6.58 -57.14
C SER A 6 9.40 -6.74 -55.73
N LEU A 7 10.23 -6.41 -54.74
CA LEU A 7 9.80 -6.13 -53.37
C LEU A 7 8.81 -4.95 -53.43
N GLN A 8 7.52 -5.24 -53.53
CA GLN A 8 6.48 -4.27 -53.25
C GLN A 8 6.40 -4.12 -51.74
N LYS A 9 6.82 -2.96 -51.26
CA LYS A 9 6.58 -2.51 -49.89
C LYS A 9 5.06 -2.38 -49.73
N GLU A 10 4.42 -3.23 -48.92
CA GLU A 10 3.03 -3.02 -48.51
C GLU A 10 2.95 -1.61 -47.89
N GLN A 11 2.20 -0.71 -48.53
CA GLN A 11 1.87 0.58 -47.94
C GLN A 11 0.99 0.32 -46.72
N GLU A 12 1.37 0.86 -45.55
CA GLU A 12 0.54 0.83 -44.35
C GLU A 12 -0.83 1.44 -44.67
N GLN A 13 -1.84 0.60 -44.86
CA GLN A 13 -3.22 1.05 -45.05
C GLN A 13 -3.75 1.46 -43.67
N THR A 14 -4.32 2.66 -43.58
CA THR A 14 -4.99 3.10 -42.36
C THR A 14 -6.22 2.23 -42.11
N GLU A 15 -6.30 1.58 -40.95
CA GLU A 15 -7.42 0.70 -40.58
C GLU A 15 -8.24 1.31 -39.43
N ILE A 16 -9.53 0.96 -39.33
CA ILE A 16 -10.43 1.44 -38.27
C ILE A 16 -10.80 0.30 -37.34
N GLY A 17 -10.74 0.55 -36.03
CA GLY A 17 -11.04 -0.43 -34.99
C GLY A 17 -9.79 -0.99 -34.33
N LYS A 18 -9.99 -1.72 -33.22
CA LYS A 18 -8.90 -2.36 -32.47
C LYS A 18 -9.17 -3.85 -32.36
N THR A 19 -8.11 -4.64 -32.55
CA THR A 19 -8.15 -6.08 -32.35
C THR A 19 -8.02 -6.40 -30.87
N LYS A 20 -8.73 -7.42 -30.40
CA LYS A 20 -8.71 -7.89 -29.00
C LYS A 20 -8.67 -9.42 -28.97
N PRO A 21 -8.40 -10.05 -27.81
CA PRO A 21 -8.44 -11.51 -27.71
C PRO A 21 -9.75 -12.13 -28.21
N GLY A 22 -9.64 -13.29 -28.86
CA GLY A 22 -10.74 -13.99 -29.53
C GLY A 22 -10.80 -13.70 -31.03
N ILE A 23 -12.01 -13.79 -31.60
CA ILE A 23 -12.29 -13.61 -33.02
C ILE A 23 -12.34 -12.11 -33.36
N ASN A 24 -11.60 -11.71 -34.39
CA ASN A 24 -11.64 -10.39 -35.00
C ASN A 24 -11.92 -10.53 -36.50
N LEU A 25 -12.92 -9.84 -37.02
CA LEU A 25 -13.28 -9.85 -38.43
C LEU A 25 -12.92 -8.51 -39.07
N GLN A 26 -12.37 -8.53 -40.28
CA GLN A 26 -12.11 -7.34 -41.07
C GLN A 26 -13.05 -7.30 -42.27
N GLY A 27 -13.74 -6.18 -42.46
CA GLY A 27 -14.61 -5.96 -43.61
C GLY A 27 -14.74 -4.47 -43.95
N TYR A 28 -15.71 -4.13 -44.79
CA TYR A 28 -15.96 -2.74 -45.21
C TYR A 28 -17.34 -2.28 -44.78
N CYS A 29 -17.43 -1.03 -44.29
CA CYS A 29 -18.71 -0.44 -43.95
C CYS A 29 -19.42 0.09 -45.20
N ILE A 30 -20.70 -0.24 -45.37
CA ILE A 30 -21.55 0.23 -46.48
C ILE A 30 -22.44 1.43 -46.09
N ASN A 31 -22.44 1.84 -44.82
CA ASN A 31 -23.22 3.01 -44.40
C ASN A 31 -22.56 4.28 -44.95
N GLU A 32 -23.15 4.91 -45.96
CA GLU A 32 -22.61 6.08 -46.66
C GLU A 32 -22.31 7.28 -45.74
N THR A 33 -22.96 7.35 -44.58
CA THR A 33 -22.70 8.40 -43.57
C THR A 33 -21.50 8.12 -42.68
N CYS A 34 -20.94 6.90 -42.71
CA CYS A 34 -19.78 6.45 -41.93
C CYS A 34 -18.49 7.00 -42.52
N LEU A 35 -17.54 7.44 -41.68
CA LEU A 35 -16.25 7.95 -42.15
C LEU A 35 -15.42 6.82 -42.76
N ALA A 36 -15.46 5.65 -42.15
CA ALA A 36 -14.80 4.44 -42.67
C ALA A 36 -15.26 4.08 -44.09
N ALA A 37 -16.57 4.19 -44.35
CA ALA A 37 -17.15 3.91 -45.66
C ALA A 37 -16.71 4.94 -46.71
N LYS A 38 -16.78 6.23 -46.38
CA LYS A 38 -16.37 7.33 -47.28
C LYS A 38 -14.91 7.24 -47.68
N ALA A 39 -14.04 6.88 -46.75
CA ALA A 39 -12.61 6.71 -46.98
C ALA A 39 -12.23 5.30 -47.48
N LYS A 40 -13.20 4.38 -47.64
CA LYS A 40 -12.99 2.97 -48.03
C LYS A 40 -11.96 2.24 -47.17
N LEU A 41 -11.93 2.55 -45.88
CA LEU A 41 -10.97 1.96 -44.95
C LEU A 41 -11.47 0.61 -44.44
N PRO A 42 -10.59 -0.40 -44.30
CA PRO A 42 -10.96 -1.65 -43.69
C PRO A 42 -11.27 -1.46 -42.20
N VAL A 43 -12.26 -2.22 -41.71
CA VAL A 43 -12.82 -2.07 -40.36
C VAL A 43 -12.71 -3.38 -39.60
N TRP A 44 -12.05 -3.36 -38.45
CA TRP A 44 -11.98 -4.46 -37.51
C TRP A 44 -13.19 -4.50 -36.57
N ILE A 45 -13.77 -5.69 -36.43
CA ILE A 45 -14.86 -6.00 -35.52
C ILE A 45 -14.38 -7.10 -34.58
N ASN A 46 -14.36 -6.84 -33.28
CA ASN A 46 -14.06 -7.86 -32.29
C ASN A 46 -15.36 -8.54 -31.84
N ILE A 47 -15.43 -9.85 -32.03
CA ILE A 47 -16.52 -10.71 -31.55
C ILE A 47 -16.19 -11.25 -30.16
N GLY A 48 -14.90 -11.50 -29.88
CA GLY A 48 -14.44 -12.06 -28.61
C GLY A 48 -14.33 -13.59 -28.65
N PHE A 49 -14.46 -14.23 -27.49
CA PHE A 49 -14.43 -15.69 -27.36
C PHE A 49 -15.84 -16.24 -27.59
N ASP A 50 -16.12 -16.69 -28.80
CA ASP A 50 -17.45 -17.11 -29.22
C ASP A 50 -17.38 -18.17 -30.33
N ASP A 51 -18.53 -18.77 -30.61
CA ASP A 51 -18.78 -19.72 -31.70
C ASP A 51 -19.77 -19.08 -32.69
N ILE A 52 -19.26 -18.59 -33.82
CA ILE A 52 -20.08 -17.88 -34.81
C ILE A 52 -20.16 -18.62 -36.15
N LYS A 53 -21.28 -18.43 -36.85
CA LYS A 53 -21.47 -18.83 -38.24
C LYS A 53 -21.91 -17.63 -39.05
N PHE A 54 -21.27 -17.39 -40.19
CA PHE A 54 -21.64 -16.29 -41.07
C PHE A 54 -21.38 -16.61 -42.54
N ILE A 55 -22.10 -15.92 -43.42
CA ILE A 55 -21.85 -15.95 -44.87
C ILE A 55 -21.17 -14.63 -45.22
N SER A 56 -19.97 -14.71 -45.79
CA SER A 56 -19.02 -13.59 -45.87
C SER A 56 -19.53 -12.33 -46.58
N ASP A 57 -20.43 -12.46 -47.53
CA ASP A 57 -21.03 -11.39 -48.32
C ASP A 57 -22.46 -11.03 -47.93
N LYS A 58 -23.12 -11.84 -47.09
CA LYS A 58 -24.53 -11.63 -46.69
C LYS A 58 -24.69 -11.19 -45.24
N THR A 59 -23.79 -11.58 -44.36
CA THR A 59 -23.87 -11.23 -42.94
C THR A 59 -23.35 -9.82 -42.71
N SER A 60 -24.12 -9.02 -41.96
CA SER A 60 -23.74 -7.66 -41.56
C SER A 60 -23.33 -7.63 -40.10
N PHE A 61 -22.27 -6.89 -39.80
CA PHE A 61 -21.74 -6.70 -38.45
C PHE A 61 -21.78 -5.22 -38.04
N ILE A 62 -21.78 -4.98 -36.73
CA ILE A 62 -21.80 -3.63 -36.16
C ILE A 62 -20.46 -2.94 -36.42
N CYS A 63 -20.53 -1.81 -37.13
CA CYS A 63 -19.37 -0.96 -37.38
C CYS A 63 -18.94 -0.25 -36.08
N PRO A 64 -17.68 -0.35 -35.63
CA PRO A 64 -17.20 0.38 -34.46
C PRO A 64 -17.24 1.91 -34.63
N ASP A 65 -17.17 2.43 -35.86
CA ASP A 65 -17.22 3.88 -36.17
C ASP A 65 -18.66 4.41 -36.07
N CYS A 66 -19.55 3.95 -36.95
CA CYS A 66 -20.92 4.49 -37.01
C CYS A 66 -21.95 3.76 -36.12
N LYS A 67 -21.56 2.68 -35.43
CA LYS A 67 -22.41 1.83 -34.55
C LYS A 67 -23.62 1.18 -35.24
N LYS A 68 -23.72 1.24 -36.57
CA LYS A 68 -24.76 0.55 -37.35
C LYS A 68 -24.30 -0.84 -37.78
N SER A 69 -25.24 -1.79 -37.90
CA SER A 69 -25.00 -3.09 -38.54
C SER A 69 -24.86 -2.88 -40.06
N ALA A 70 -23.63 -2.59 -40.48
CA ALA A 70 -23.35 -2.10 -41.82
C ALA A 70 -21.96 -2.50 -42.31
N VAL A 71 -21.20 -3.32 -41.57
CA VAL A 71 -19.98 -3.91 -42.10
C VAL A 71 -20.35 -5.20 -42.80
N THR A 72 -20.20 -5.21 -44.12
CA THR A 72 -20.42 -6.37 -44.98
C THR A 72 -19.10 -6.78 -45.62
N SER A 73 -19.13 -7.85 -46.42
CA SER A 73 -17.98 -8.28 -47.22
C SER A 73 -16.75 -8.52 -46.35
N VAL A 74 -16.87 -9.45 -45.39
CA VAL A 74 -15.75 -9.83 -44.54
C VAL A 74 -14.66 -10.45 -45.41
N ILE A 75 -13.46 -9.86 -45.38
CA ILE A 75 -12.31 -10.25 -46.19
C ILE A 75 -11.24 -11.00 -45.39
N LYS A 76 -11.26 -10.85 -44.05
CA LYS A 76 -10.24 -11.44 -43.17
C LYS A 76 -10.85 -11.82 -41.83
N ALA A 77 -10.42 -12.94 -41.29
CA ALA A 77 -10.64 -13.32 -39.90
C ALA A 77 -9.29 -13.44 -39.21
N MET A 78 -9.16 -12.86 -38.03
CA MET A 78 -7.96 -12.95 -37.20
C MET A 78 -8.34 -13.45 -35.81
N PHE A 79 -7.69 -14.51 -35.40
CA PHE A 79 -7.77 -15.04 -34.04
C PHE A 79 -6.58 -14.51 -33.25
N TYR A 80 -6.85 -14.00 -32.05
CA TYR A 80 -5.84 -13.41 -31.20
C TYR A 80 -5.89 -14.00 -29.79
N ASN A 81 -4.77 -14.45 -29.24
CA ASN A 81 -4.63 -15.03 -27.90
C ASN A 81 -5.72 -16.08 -27.58
N SER A 82 -5.96 -17.02 -28.50
CA SER A 82 -7.04 -18.01 -28.39
C SER A 82 -6.69 -19.34 -29.04
N GLU A 83 -7.11 -20.42 -28.40
CA GLU A 83 -7.30 -21.70 -29.09
C GLU A 83 -8.51 -21.57 -29.99
N HIS A 84 -8.35 -21.86 -31.27
CA HIS A 84 -9.37 -21.57 -32.25
C HIS A 84 -9.52 -22.65 -33.31
N SER A 85 -10.68 -22.61 -33.97
CA SER A 85 -10.90 -23.35 -35.19
C SER A 85 -11.69 -22.55 -36.21
N ILE A 86 -11.37 -22.78 -37.48
CA ILE A 86 -12.06 -22.19 -38.62
C ILE A 86 -12.33 -23.26 -39.68
N SER A 87 -13.54 -23.29 -40.22
CA SER A 87 -13.91 -24.08 -41.39
C SER A 87 -14.75 -23.24 -42.35
N SER A 88 -14.55 -23.44 -43.64
CA SER A 88 -15.47 -22.96 -44.68
C SER A 88 -16.36 -24.10 -45.17
N SER A 89 -17.47 -23.76 -45.84
CA SER A 89 -18.37 -24.72 -46.48
C SER A 89 -17.70 -25.63 -47.52
N ASN A 90 -16.50 -25.26 -47.99
CA ASN A 90 -15.74 -26.03 -48.98
C ASN A 90 -14.67 -26.92 -48.34
N ASP A 91 -14.38 -26.75 -47.05
CA ASP A 91 -13.33 -27.49 -46.38
C ASP A 91 -13.88 -28.82 -45.84
N SER A 92 -13.13 -29.90 -46.03
CA SER A 92 -13.49 -31.22 -45.50
C SER A 92 -13.23 -31.35 -43.99
N MET A 93 -12.31 -30.55 -43.44
CA MET A 93 -11.99 -30.53 -42.01
C MET A 93 -11.69 -29.11 -41.52
N PRO A 94 -12.09 -28.78 -40.27
CA PRO A 94 -11.75 -27.49 -39.67
C PRO A 94 -10.25 -27.41 -39.37
N VAL A 95 -9.65 -26.26 -39.67
CA VAL A 95 -8.31 -25.91 -39.21
C VAL A 95 -8.40 -25.62 -37.71
N LYS A 96 -7.52 -26.22 -36.91
CA LYS A 96 -7.39 -25.97 -35.47
C LYS A 96 -5.98 -25.47 -35.20
N ASP A 97 -5.88 -24.40 -34.41
CA ASP A 97 -4.60 -23.78 -34.08
C ASP A 97 -4.70 -23.07 -32.71
N ASN A 98 -3.55 -22.82 -32.09
CA ASN A 98 -3.41 -22.14 -30.81
C ASN A 98 -2.27 -21.12 -30.81
N ASN A 99 -1.81 -20.69 -31.98
CA ASN A 99 -0.88 -19.57 -32.09
C ASN A 99 -1.57 -18.25 -31.69
N TYR A 100 -0.81 -17.35 -31.05
CA TYR A 100 -1.29 -16.11 -30.46
C TYR A 100 -1.90 -15.16 -31.49
N GLN A 101 -1.50 -15.27 -32.76
CA GLN A 101 -2.06 -14.49 -33.85
C GLN A 101 -2.12 -15.32 -35.12
N CYS A 102 -3.34 -15.66 -35.57
CA CYS A 102 -3.57 -16.32 -36.86
C CYS A 102 -4.52 -15.50 -37.71
N ALA A 103 -4.13 -15.19 -38.94
CA ALA A 103 -4.96 -14.48 -39.90
C ALA A 103 -5.32 -15.38 -41.08
N TYR A 104 -6.61 -15.45 -41.39
CA TYR A 104 -7.18 -16.22 -42.47
C TYR A 104 -7.87 -15.29 -43.47
N THR A 105 -7.65 -15.53 -44.75
CA THR A 105 -8.37 -14.83 -45.82
C THR A 105 -9.78 -15.42 -45.96
N ILE A 106 -10.79 -14.55 -45.98
CA ILE A 106 -12.19 -14.93 -46.11
C ILE A 106 -12.62 -14.67 -47.56
N LYS A 107 -13.13 -15.71 -48.21
CA LYS A 107 -13.61 -15.65 -49.59
C LYS A 107 -15.09 -15.25 -49.62
N PRO A 108 -15.51 -14.38 -50.55
CA PRO A 108 -16.91 -14.00 -50.70
C PRO A 108 -17.79 -15.20 -51.07
N GLY A 109 -19.04 -15.22 -50.59
CA GLY A 109 -20.05 -16.22 -50.94
C GLY A 109 -19.98 -17.56 -50.20
N LEU A 110 -18.95 -17.79 -49.38
CA LEU A 110 -18.82 -19.00 -48.57
C LEU A 110 -19.41 -18.78 -47.16
N SER A 111 -19.91 -19.88 -46.59
CA SER A 111 -20.26 -19.93 -45.17
C SER A 111 -19.02 -20.32 -44.37
N TYR A 112 -18.79 -19.61 -43.27
CA TYR A 112 -17.70 -19.89 -42.34
C TYR A 112 -18.26 -20.20 -40.95
N GLU A 113 -17.62 -21.16 -40.29
CA GLU A 113 -17.81 -21.46 -38.88
C GLU A 113 -16.49 -21.18 -38.15
N LEU A 114 -16.55 -20.28 -37.16
CA LEU A 114 -15.39 -19.84 -36.40
C LEU A 114 -15.67 -20.07 -34.93
N LYS A 115 -14.66 -20.58 -34.23
CA LYS A 115 -14.71 -20.85 -32.80
C LYS A 115 -13.42 -20.35 -32.16
N ALA A 116 -13.53 -19.57 -31.09
CA ALA A 116 -12.39 -19.14 -30.31
C ALA A 116 -12.64 -19.31 -28.82
N ASN A 117 -11.77 -20.05 -28.16
CA ASN A 117 -11.78 -20.25 -26.72
C ASN A 117 -10.59 -19.56 -26.07
N LYS A 118 -10.75 -19.16 -24.81
CA LYS A 118 -9.60 -18.80 -23.98
C LYS A 118 -8.67 -20.01 -23.88
N ILE A 119 -7.37 -19.79 -23.99
CA ILE A 119 -6.37 -20.84 -23.76
C ILE A 119 -6.52 -21.39 -22.34
N ARG A 120 -6.35 -22.70 -22.18
CA ARG A 120 -6.45 -23.41 -20.90
C ARG A 120 -5.40 -24.51 -20.85
N GLN A 121 -4.91 -24.84 -19.67
CA GLN A 121 -4.09 -26.03 -19.51
C GLN A 121 -4.90 -27.28 -19.88
N HIS A 122 -4.23 -28.29 -20.41
CA HIS A 122 -4.85 -29.56 -20.85
C HIS A 122 -4.74 -30.67 -19.81
N ALA A 123 -4.45 -30.30 -18.55
CA ALA A 123 -4.22 -31.26 -17.49
C ALA A 123 -5.54 -31.89 -16.99
N LYS A 124 -5.42 -33.12 -16.50
CA LYS A 124 -6.53 -33.92 -15.94
C LYS A 124 -6.70 -33.75 -14.43
N SER A 125 -5.64 -33.39 -13.74
CA SER A 125 -5.63 -33.06 -12.31
C SER A 125 -4.54 -32.03 -12.00
N ILE A 126 -4.48 -31.55 -10.76
CA ILE A 126 -3.43 -30.62 -10.31
C ILE A 126 -2.07 -31.32 -10.31
N GLU A 127 -2.02 -32.59 -9.91
CA GLU A 127 -0.81 -33.42 -9.90
C GLU A 127 -0.28 -33.61 -11.32
N ASP A 128 -1.15 -33.97 -12.26
CA ASP A 128 -0.83 -34.07 -13.69
C ASP A 128 -0.33 -32.75 -14.26
N LEU A 129 -0.97 -31.62 -13.89
CA LEU A 129 -0.52 -30.28 -14.30
C LEU A 129 0.89 -29.97 -13.79
N ARG A 130 1.19 -30.30 -12.53
CA ARG A 130 2.52 -30.08 -11.94
C ARG A 130 3.57 -30.94 -12.61
N GLU A 131 3.30 -32.22 -12.78
CA GLU A 131 4.22 -33.18 -13.41
C GLU A 131 4.56 -32.74 -14.85
N ARG A 132 3.53 -32.46 -15.66
CA ARG A 132 3.72 -31.96 -17.03
C ARG A 132 4.48 -30.64 -17.07
N SER A 133 4.15 -29.71 -16.17
CA SER A 133 4.85 -28.43 -16.07
C SER A 133 6.34 -28.62 -15.76
N GLU A 134 6.69 -29.47 -14.78
CA GLU A 134 8.09 -29.74 -14.45
C GLU A 134 8.83 -30.38 -15.63
N HIS A 135 8.22 -31.37 -16.30
CA HIS A 135 8.82 -31.98 -17.48
C HIS A 135 9.00 -30.98 -18.63
N ALA A 136 8.00 -30.15 -18.90
CA ALA A 136 8.06 -29.11 -19.92
C ALA A 136 9.13 -28.06 -19.63
N MET A 137 9.26 -27.61 -18.38
CA MET A 137 10.30 -26.65 -17.98
C MET A 137 11.72 -27.22 -18.12
N ASN A 138 11.88 -28.54 -18.02
CA ASN A 138 13.17 -29.23 -18.15
C ASN A 138 13.42 -29.81 -19.55
N SER A 139 12.48 -29.60 -20.47
CA SER A 139 12.52 -30.11 -21.85
C SER A 139 13.67 -29.51 -22.66
N THR A 140 14.09 -30.21 -23.71
CA THR A 140 15.18 -29.76 -24.59
C THR A 140 14.77 -28.51 -25.34
N GLU A 141 13.50 -28.43 -25.73
CA GLU A 141 12.84 -27.31 -26.42
C GLU A 141 13.03 -26.02 -25.61
N ILE A 142 12.75 -26.06 -24.31
CA ILE A 142 12.91 -24.91 -23.42
C ILE A 142 14.37 -24.60 -23.11
N LYS A 143 15.22 -25.62 -22.91
CA LYS A 143 16.67 -25.41 -22.75
C LYS A 143 17.29 -24.71 -23.96
N ASN A 144 16.86 -25.05 -25.17
CA ASN A 144 17.33 -24.40 -26.40
C ASN A 144 16.91 -22.94 -26.47
N LEU A 145 15.64 -22.64 -26.17
CA LEU A 145 15.15 -21.25 -26.08
C LEU A 145 15.92 -20.43 -25.03
N VAL A 146 16.13 -21.01 -23.83
CA VAL A 146 16.90 -20.36 -22.77
C VAL A 146 18.34 -20.12 -23.19
N THR A 147 18.98 -21.09 -23.85
CA THR A 147 20.34 -20.95 -24.37
C THR A 147 20.43 -19.83 -25.40
N GLU A 148 19.44 -19.71 -26.29
CA GLU A 148 19.40 -18.61 -27.27
C GLU A 148 19.25 -17.25 -26.59
N LEU A 149 18.35 -17.11 -25.60
CA LEU A 149 18.22 -15.88 -24.82
C LEU A 149 19.55 -15.50 -24.13
N GLN A 150 20.24 -16.49 -23.55
CA GLN A 150 21.51 -16.28 -22.87
C GLN A 150 22.64 -15.80 -23.81
N LYS A 151 22.60 -16.11 -25.11
CA LYS A 151 23.58 -15.56 -26.09
C LYS A 151 23.51 -14.04 -26.21
N TYR A 152 22.36 -13.44 -25.91
CA TYR A 152 22.18 -11.99 -25.88
C TYR A 152 22.39 -11.41 -24.46
N GLU A 153 23.05 -12.18 -23.58
CA GLU A 153 23.30 -11.82 -22.18
C GLU A 153 22.01 -11.51 -21.40
N ILE A 154 20.92 -12.18 -21.75
CA ILE A 154 19.64 -12.06 -21.04
C ILE A 154 19.63 -13.11 -19.91
N THR A 155 19.31 -12.68 -18.70
CA THR A 155 19.22 -13.58 -17.55
C THR A 155 17.85 -14.23 -17.51
N VAL A 156 17.80 -15.56 -17.56
CA VAL A 156 16.55 -16.32 -17.42
C VAL A 156 16.56 -17.06 -16.10
N VAL A 157 15.60 -16.75 -15.23
CA VAL A 157 15.50 -17.31 -13.88
C VAL A 157 14.37 -18.33 -13.86
N LYS A 158 14.73 -19.59 -13.59
CA LYS A 158 13.80 -20.67 -13.22
C LYS A 158 13.57 -20.62 -11.70
N PRO A 159 12.33 -20.69 -11.20
CA PRO A 159 12.11 -20.87 -9.77
C PRO A 159 12.72 -22.19 -9.29
N PRO A 160 13.24 -22.26 -8.04
CA PRO A 160 13.94 -23.43 -7.52
C PRO A 160 13.02 -24.65 -7.36
N SER A 161 11.72 -24.42 -7.20
CA SER A 161 10.68 -25.44 -7.18
C SER A 161 9.39 -24.87 -7.78
N LEU A 162 8.52 -25.77 -8.24
CA LEU A 162 7.15 -25.39 -8.61
C LEU A 162 6.45 -24.74 -7.41
N LYS A 163 5.52 -23.84 -7.71
CA LYS A 163 4.70 -23.13 -6.72
C LYS A 163 4.16 -24.07 -5.63
N GLY A 164 4.29 -23.69 -4.36
CA GLY A 164 3.87 -24.52 -3.23
C GLY A 164 2.38 -24.89 -3.26
N ASN A 165 2.05 -26.11 -2.82
CA ASN A 165 0.71 -26.70 -2.96
C ASN A 165 -0.40 -25.86 -2.31
N GLU A 166 -0.21 -25.40 -1.07
CA GLU A 166 -1.23 -24.60 -0.35
C GLU A 166 -1.56 -23.30 -1.07
N ARG A 167 -0.53 -22.53 -1.44
CA ARG A 167 -0.69 -21.25 -2.15
C ARG A 167 -1.25 -21.43 -3.57
N LEU A 168 -0.94 -22.54 -4.23
CA LEU A 168 -1.51 -22.86 -5.54
C LEU A 168 -3.01 -23.18 -5.41
N LEU A 169 -3.39 -24.01 -4.44
CA LEU A 169 -4.78 -24.38 -4.19
C LEU A 169 -5.64 -23.18 -3.80
N GLU A 170 -5.15 -22.31 -2.93
CA GLU A 170 -5.83 -21.06 -2.57
C GLU A 170 -6.04 -20.19 -3.81
N LYS A 171 -5.01 -20.03 -4.64
CA LYS A 171 -5.10 -19.25 -5.87
C LYS A 171 -6.12 -19.84 -6.84
N ILE A 172 -6.11 -21.16 -7.05
CA ILE A 172 -7.07 -21.84 -7.94
C ILE A 172 -8.50 -21.63 -7.45
N LYS A 173 -8.74 -21.76 -6.16
CA LYS A 173 -10.06 -21.56 -5.56
C LYS A 173 -10.53 -20.11 -5.69
N THR A 174 -9.65 -19.14 -5.40
CA THR A 174 -10.01 -17.72 -5.32
C THR A 174 -10.03 -17.02 -6.68
N ASP A 175 -8.99 -17.20 -7.49
CA ASP A 175 -8.80 -16.48 -8.76
C ASP A 175 -9.50 -17.17 -9.93
N TYR A 176 -9.61 -18.50 -9.89
CA TYR A 176 -10.09 -19.31 -11.01
C TYR A 176 -11.37 -20.11 -10.71
N GLY A 177 -12.00 -19.89 -9.56
CA GLY A 177 -13.25 -20.57 -9.19
C GLY A 177 -13.12 -22.09 -9.07
N GLY A 178 -11.93 -22.60 -8.74
CA GLY A 178 -11.64 -24.03 -8.64
C GLY A 178 -11.08 -24.64 -9.93
N ASP A 179 -11.04 -23.90 -11.05
CA ASP A 179 -10.54 -24.40 -12.32
C ASP A 179 -9.01 -24.32 -12.40
N PHE A 180 -8.34 -25.43 -12.08
CA PHE A 180 -6.88 -25.51 -12.12
C PHE A 180 -6.31 -25.34 -13.53
N ASN A 181 -7.12 -25.55 -14.59
CA ASN A 181 -6.66 -25.37 -15.96
C ASN A 181 -6.51 -23.89 -16.36
N GLN A 182 -6.83 -22.95 -15.48
CA GLN A 182 -6.49 -21.53 -15.65
C GLN A 182 -5.17 -21.13 -14.95
N ALA A 183 -4.51 -22.06 -14.24
CA ALA A 183 -3.25 -21.79 -13.54
C ALA A 183 -2.03 -21.93 -14.47
N PHE A 184 -1.63 -20.80 -15.08
CA PHE A 184 -0.43 -20.75 -15.94
C PHE A 184 0.87 -20.47 -15.17
N ASP A 185 0.80 -19.98 -13.94
CA ASP A 185 1.96 -19.58 -13.14
C ASP A 185 2.62 -20.76 -12.37
N ILE A 186 2.28 -22.00 -12.71
CA ILE A 186 2.91 -23.22 -12.16
C ILE A 186 4.27 -23.41 -12.82
N GLY A 187 4.28 -23.52 -14.15
CA GLY A 187 5.50 -23.56 -14.94
C GLY A 187 5.84 -22.17 -15.46
N ARG A 188 6.64 -21.42 -14.70
CA ARG A 188 6.95 -20.02 -15.01
C ARG A 188 8.46 -19.75 -15.04
N PHE A 189 8.89 -18.91 -15.97
CA PHE A 189 10.22 -18.31 -16.00
C PHE A 189 10.12 -16.78 -15.87
N THR A 190 11.10 -16.20 -15.19
CA THR A 190 11.28 -14.73 -15.15
C THR A 190 12.50 -14.39 -15.99
N ILE A 191 12.31 -13.55 -17.02
CA ILE A 191 13.35 -13.08 -17.92
C ILE A 191 13.74 -11.66 -17.49
N LEU A 192 14.99 -11.47 -17.12
CA LEU A 192 15.51 -10.22 -16.58
C LEU A 192 16.44 -9.55 -17.59
N CYS A 193 16.03 -8.38 -18.05
CA CYS A 193 16.71 -7.60 -19.07
C CYS A 193 17.37 -6.37 -18.46
N ASP A 194 18.56 -5.98 -18.93
CA ASP A 194 19.25 -4.80 -18.40
C ASP A 194 18.62 -3.48 -18.87
N ASN A 195 18.02 -3.48 -20.06
CA ASN A 195 17.46 -2.29 -20.71
C ASN A 195 16.34 -2.67 -21.69
N SER A 196 15.64 -1.66 -22.20
CA SER A 196 14.52 -1.83 -23.14
C SER A 196 14.93 -2.60 -24.41
N THR A 197 16.12 -2.35 -24.96
CA THR A 197 16.63 -3.08 -26.13
C THR A 197 16.75 -4.58 -25.87
N LYS A 198 17.32 -4.99 -24.72
CA LYS A 198 17.38 -6.41 -24.34
C LYS A 198 15.99 -7.01 -24.11
N LEU A 199 15.04 -6.24 -23.58
CA LEU A 199 13.65 -6.67 -23.42
C LEU A 199 12.97 -6.92 -24.77
N GLN A 200 13.12 -6.00 -25.72
CA GLN A 200 12.62 -6.18 -27.09
C GLN A 200 13.26 -7.39 -27.77
N THR A 201 14.58 -7.58 -27.61
CA THR A 201 15.29 -8.76 -28.11
C THR A 201 14.74 -10.04 -27.49
N ALA A 202 14.51 -10.07 -26.16
CA ALA A 202 13.94 -11.23 -25.48
C ALA A 202 12.57 -11.61 -26.05
N VAL A 203 11.70 -10.61 -26.23
CA VAL A 203 10.37 -10.78 -26.84
C VAL A 203 10.49 -11.29 -28.28
N ALA A 204 11.40 -10.73 -29.08
CA ALA A 204 11.61 -11.16 -30.46
C ALA A 204 12.11 -12.61 -30.56
N VAL A 205 13.00 -13.03 -29.65
CA VAL A 205 13.47 -14.43 -29.57
C VAL A 205 12.34 -15.36 -29.16
N MET A 206 11.57 -15.02 -28.13
CA MET A 206 10.40 -15.79 -27.71
C MET A 206 9.33 -15.88 -28.81
N LYS A 207 9.14 -14.82 -29.60
CA LYS A 207 8.19 -14.83 -30.74
C LYS A 207 8.59 -15.77 -31.87
N LYS A 208 9.86 -16.18 -31.94
CA LYS A 208 10.38 -17.21 -32.86
C LYS A 208 10.32 -18.61 -32.24
N ALA A 209 9.37 -18.85 -31.32
CA ALA A 209 9.20 -20.11 -30.58
C ALA A 209 9.18 -21.36 -31.48
N GLU A 210 8.65 -21.23 -32.71
CA GLU A 210 8.57 -22.32 -33.69
C GLU A 210 9.94 -22.95 -34.01
N GLN A 211 11.02 -22.16 -33.96
CA GLN A 211 12.39 -22.63 -34.19
C GLN A 211 12.87 -23.61 -33.10
N PHE A 212 12.19 -23.61 -31.96
CA PHE A 212 12.43 -24.49 -30.81
C PHE A 212 11.34 -25.55 -30.65
N HIS A 213 10.46 -25.72 -31.64
CA HIS A 213 9.27 -26.60 -31.57
C HIS A 213 8.27 -26.20 -30.48
N LEU A 214 8.15 -24.90 -30.22
CA LEU A 214 7.22 -24.30 -29.27
C LEU A 214 6.21 -23.42 -30.04
N ILE A 215 5.03 -23.20 -29.45
CA ILE A 215 4.02 -22.31 -30.05
C ILE A 215 3.78 -21.15 -29.09
N VAL A 216 3.84 -19.92 -29.60
CA VAL A 216 3.42 -18.75 -28.83
C VAL A 216 1.91 -18.70 -28.86
N SER A 217 1.25 -18.83 -27.71
CA SER A 217 -0.21 -18.95 -27.65
C SER A 217 -0.91 -17.78 -26.99
N GLU A 218 -0.18 -16.98 -26.21
CA GLU A 218 -0.66 -15.70 -25.72
C GLU A 218 0.49 -14.71 -25.65
N ASP A 219 0.25 -13.51 -26.15
CA ASP A 219 1.17 -12.37 -26.10
C ASP A 219 0.46 -11.17 -25.44
N LYS A 220 0.97 -10.77 -24.28
CA LYS A 220 0.44 -9.63 -23.50
C LYS A 220 1.57 -8.70 -23.08
N ASP A 221 1.64 -7.56 -23.74
CA ASP A 221 2.53 -6.47 -23.39
C ASP A 221 1.91 -5.61 -22.27
N PHE A 222 2.30 -5.88 -21.02
CA PHE A 222 2.05 -4.99 -19.88
C PHE A 222 3.28 -4.15 -19.53
N PHE A 223 4.25 -4.05 -20.44
CA PHE A 223 5.45 -3.26 -20.25
C PHE A 223 5.24 -1.83 -20.78
N GLU A 224 4.66 -1.72 -21.97
CA GLU A 224 4.26 -0.43 -22.55
C GLU A 224 2.80 -0.07 -22.21
N ASN A 225 1.95 -1.08 -21.99
CA ASN A 225 0.56 -0.86 -21.56
C ASN A 225 0.41 -1.11 -20.06
N GLN A 226 -0.36 -0.27 -19.37
CA GLN A 226 -0.57 -0.42 -17.93
C GLN A 226 -1.40 -1.67 -17.61
N SER A 227 -0.83 -2.56 -16.79
CA SER A 227 -1.59 -3.61 -16.10
C SER A 227 -2.48 -3.00 -15.01
N LYS A 228 -3.46 -3.76 -14.50
CA LYS A 228 -4.32 -3.28 -13.40
C LYS A 228 -3.54 -2.83 -12.15
N THR A 229 -2.42 -3.49 -11.86
CA THR A 229 -1.57 -3.15 -10.72
C THR A 229 -0.45 -2.20 -11.09
N HIS A 230 -0.34 -1.79 -12.36
CA HIS A 230 0.76 -0.99 -12.91
C HIS A 230 2.14 -1.67 -12.80
N HIS A 231 2.23 -2.97 -12.51
CA HIS A 231 3.50 -3.67 -12.63
C HIS A 231 3.88 -3.84 -14.12
N ARG A 232 5.16 -3.57 -14.47
CA ARG A 232 5.67 -3.58 -15.85
C ARG A 232 6.35 -4.89 -16.20
N PHE A 233 5.75 -5.63 -17.13
CA PHE A 233 6.30 -6.88 -17.65
C PHE A 233 5.65 -7.24 -18.99
N HIS A 234 6.37 -7.98 -19.81
CA HIS A 234 5.85 -8.59 -21.02
C HIS A 234 5.58 -10.06 -20.74
N ASN A 235 4.33 -10.50 -20.86
CA ASN A 235 3.93 -11.87 -20.56
C ASN A 235 3.66 -12.65 -21.84
N ILE A 236 4.40 -13.75 -22.04
CA ILE A 236 4.22 -14.66 -23.16
C ILE A 236 3.91 -16.04 -22.61
N LYS A 237 2.85 -16.69 -23.11
CA LYS A 237 2.59 -18.09 -22.82
C LYS A 237 2.99 -18.95 -24.01
N LEU A 238 3.86 -19.91 -23.74
CA LEU A 238 4.35 -20.86 -24.72
C LEU A 238 3.67 -22.21 -24.48
N TYR A 239 3.09 -22.76 -25.53
CA TYR A 239 2.63 -24.13 -25.55
C TYR A 239 3.78 -25.06 -25.91
N VAL A 240 3.91 -26.16 -25.16
CA VAL A 240 4.93 -27.20 -25.37
C VAL A 240 4.24 -28.46 -25.91
N PRO A 241 4.19 -28.67 -27.24
CA PRO A 241 3.37 -29.73 -27.84
C PRO A 241 3.68 -31.13 -27.30
N LYS A 242 4.96 -31.41 -27.02
CA LYS A 242 5.42 -32.71 -26.50
C LYS A 242 4.84 -33.08 -25.13
N HIS A 243 4.58 -32.08 -24.30
CA HIS A 243 4.09 -32.26 -22.93
C HIS A 243 2.61 -31.85 -22.79
N ASP A 244 2.04 -31.26 -23.84
CA ASP A 244 0.64 -30.85 -23.91
C ASP A 244 0.27 -29.93 -22.71
N VAL A 245 1.09 -28.89 -22.51
CA VAL A 245 1.00 -27.95 -21.41
C VAL A 245 1.53 -26.58 -21.81
N TYR A 246 1.01 -25.53 -21.18
CA TYR A 246 1.48 -24.16 -21.34
C TYR A 246 2.40 -23.75 -20.19
N ILE A 247 3.42 -22.96 -20.53
CA ILE A 247 4.38 -22.36 -19.61
C ILE A 247 4.43 -20.86 -19.82
N GLU A 248 4.58 -20.14 -18.72
CA GLU A 248 4.57 -18.68 -18.67
C GLU A 248 6.00 -18.12 -18.69
N MET A 249 6.29 -17.19 -19.59
CA MET A 249 7.54 -16.44 -19.63
C MET A 249 7.26 -14.95 -19.45
N GLN A 250 7.73 -14.39 -18.34
CA GLN A 250 7.55 -12.99 -18.00
C GLN A 250 8.87 -12.22 -18.13
N ALA A 251 8.97 -11.35 -19.12
CA ALA A 251 10.13 -10.47 -19.30
C ALA A 251 9.92 -9.11 -18.64
N THR A 252 10.91 -8.65 -17.88
CA THR A 252 10.91 -7.31 -17.27
C THR A 252 12.34 -6.78 -17.19
N LEU A 253 12.49 -5.52 -16.78
CA LEU A 253 13.80 -4.95 -16.51
C LEU A 253 14.30 -5.37 -15.13
N LYS A 254 15.62 -5.55 -14.98
CA LYS A 254 16.27 -5.83 -13.69
C LYS A 254 15.94 -4.78 -12.63
N ASN A 255 15.76 -3.52 -13.02
CA ASN A 255 15.43 -2.45 -12.08
C ASN A 255 13.97 -2.48 -11.62
N PHE A 256 13.10 -3.29 -12.24
CA PHE A 256 11.66 -3.39 -11.94
C PHE A 256 11.28 -4.71 -11.27
N THR A 257 12.15 -5.73 -11.31
CA THR A 257 11.85 -7.04 -10.73
C THR A 257 11.80 -6.99 -9.21
N THR A 258 10.86 -7.71 -8.61
CA THR A 258 10.78 -7.97 -7.16
C THR A 258 11.35 -9.33 -6.76
N LEU A 259 12.02 -10.01 -7.70
CA LEU A 259 12.58 -11.34 -7.46
C LEU A 259 13.78 -11.27 -6.51
N GLU A 260 13.70 -11.97 -5.37
CA GLU A 260 14.78 -12.04 -4.37
C GLU A 260 16.08 -12.57 -5.00
N GLY A 261 17.20 -11.96 -4.64
CA GLY A 261 18.52 -12.26 -5.21
C GLY A 261 18.85 -11.52 -6.52
N TYR A 262 17.86 -10.93 -7.19
CA TYR A 262 18.05 -10.20 -8.47
C TYR A 262 17.57 -8.75 -8.44
N THR A 263 16.71 -8.41 -7.48
CA THR A 263 16.13 -7.08 -7.33
C THR A 263 17.08 -6.10 -6.64
N MET A 264 17.09 -4.85 -7.12
CA MET A 264 17.68 -3.71 -6.43
C MET A 264 16.64 -2.89 -5.64
N ILE A 265 15.38 -3.33 -5.65
CA ILE A 265 14.29 -2.67 -4.94
C ILE A 265 14.40 -3.05 -3.46
N GLU A 266 14.49 -2.04 -2.60
CA GLU A 266 14.41 -2.27 -1.16
C GLU A 266 13.03 -2.81 -0.77
N ASN A 267 13.02 -3.81 0.11
CA ASN A 267 11.80 -4.51 0.53
C ASN A 267 10.96 -5.03 -0.66
N PRO A 268 11.54 -5.92 -1.49
CA PRO A 268 10.93 -6.34 -2.75
C PRO A 268 9.61 -7.10 -2.58
N LYS A 269 9.35 -7.64 -1.38
CA LYS A 269 8.10 -8.33 -1.03
C LYS A 269 6.94 -7.38 -0.72
N LEU A 270 7.16 -6.08 -0.57
CA LEU A 270 6.13 -5.11 -0.16
C LEU A 270 4.91 -5.11 -1.10
N SER A 271 5.13 -4.76 -2.37
CA SER A 271 4.07 -4.67 -3.39
C SER A 271 3.37 -6.01 -3.57
N HIS A 272 4.15 -7.09 -3.67
CA HIS A 272 3.63 -8.45 -3.83
C HIS A 272 2.76 -8.88 -2.64
N SER A 273 3.21 -8.64 -1.41
CA SER A 273 2.45 -8.99 -0.20
C SER A 273 1.16 -8.19 -0.08
N LEU A 274 1.21 -6.89 -0.37
CA LEU A 274 0.01 -6.03 -0.38
C LEU A 274 -1.00 -6.53 -1.42
N TYR A 275 -0.54 -6.85 -2.63
CA TYR A 275 -1.39 -7.44 -3.67
C TYR A 275 -2.06 -8.74 -3.21
N GLU A 276 -1.34 -9.64 -2.52
CA GLU A 276 -1.90 -10.91 -2.04
C GLU A 276 -2.99 -10.69 -0.98
N ILE A 277 -2.86 -9.67 -0.12
CA ILE A 277 -3.91 -9.30 0.85
C ILE A 277 -5.14 -8.75 0.12
N VAL A 278 -4.94 -7.79 -0.79
CA VAL A 278 -6.04 -7.08 -1.45
C VAL A 278 -6.80 -7.97 -2.44
N ARG A 279 -6.11 -8.85 -3.18
CA ARG A 279 -6.75 -9.66 -4.23
C ARG A 279 -7.81 -10.64 -3.68
N VAL A 280 -7.60 -11.17 -2.47
CA VAL A 280 -8.50 -12.16 -1.86
C VAL A 280 -9.64 -11.50 -1.09
N TRP A 281 -9.58 -10.17 -0.94
CA TRP A 281 -10.52 -9.41 -0.16
C TRP A 281 -11.87 -9.26 -0.87
N ARG A 282 -12.91 -9.82 -0.25
CA ARG A 282 -14.31 -9.56 -0.56
C ARG A 282 -14.87 -8.61 0.50
N ALA A 283 -15.10 -7.35 0.14
CA ALA A 283 -15.69 -6.38 1.05
C ALA A 283 -17.15 -6.73 1.33
N CYS A 284 -17.55 -6.64 2.60
CA CYS A 284 -18.91 -6.95 3.04
C CYS A 284 -19.78 -5.70 3.22
N ASN A 285 -19.18 -4.50 3.22
CA ASN A 285 -19.87 -3.23 3.44
C ASN A 285 -19.15 -2.07 2.73
N ALA A 286 -19.79 -0.90 2.70
CA ALA A 286 -19.26 0.28 2.01
C ALA A 286 -17.92 0.78 2.55
N LYS A 287 -17.67 0.67 3.86
CA LYS A 287 -16.40 1.09 4.48
C LYS A 287 -15.25 0.17 4.08
N GLU A 288 -15.51 -1.14 4.03
CA GLU A 288 -14.52 -2.12 3.54
C GLU A 288 -14.24 -1.94 2.04
N GLU A 289 -15.26 -1.61 1.23
CA GLU A 289 -15.06 -1.36 -0.19
C GLU A 289 -14.20 -0.11 -0.43
N GLU A 290 -14.44 0.97 0.32
CA GLU A 290 -13.60 2.16 0.30
C GLU A 290 -12.15 1.85 0.69
N LEU A 291 -11.93 1.09 1.77
CA LEU A 291 -10.60 0.71 2.22
C LEU A 291 -9.90 -0.22 1.22
N LYS A 292 -10.64 -1.15 0.60
CA LYS A 292 -10.12 -2.00 -0.46
C LYS A 292 -9.70 -1.18 -1.67
N GLN A 293 -10.54 -0.26 -2.15
CA GLN A 293 -10.21 0.62 -3.26
C GLN A 293 -8.98 1.46 -2.94
N ALA A 294 -8.90 2.06 -1.75
CA ALA A 294 -7.74 2.82 -1.31
C ALA A 294 -6.46 1.96 -1.25
N SER A 295 -6.60 0.67 -0.93
CA SER A 295 -5.49 -0.30 -0.93
C SER A 295 -5.02 -0.63 -2.35
N GLU A 296 -5.95 -0.79 -3.30
CA GLU A 296 -5.66 -0.98 -4.72
C GLU A 296 -4.95 0.25 -5.31
N GLU A 297 -5.43 1.45 -5.00
CA GLU A 297 -4.79 2.72 -5.41
C GLU A 297 -3.39 2.88 -4.81
N THR A 298 -3.21 2.46 -3.56
CA THR A 298 -1.90 2.50 -2.88
C THR A 298 -0.92 1.51 -3.52
N LEU A 299 -1.39 0.30 -3.86
CA LEU A 299 -0.59 -0.68 -4.61
C LEU A 299 -0.16 -0.13 -5.97
N VAL A 300 -1.07 0.54 -6.68
CA VAL A 300 -0.77 1.20 -7.97
C VAL A 300 0.32 2.26 -7.77
N LYS A 301 0.18 3.17 -6.80
CA LYS A 301 1.19 4.20 -6.52
C LYS A 301 2.58 3.62 -6.17
N ILE A 302 2.62 2.53 -5.40
CA ILE A 302 3.88 1.82 -5.10
C ILE A 302 4.49 1.25 -6.38
N ASN A 303 3.68 0.65 -7.26
CA ASN A 303 4.17 0.12 -8.52
C ASN A 303 4.56 1.22 -9.52
N ASP A 304 3.93 2.39 -9.46
CA ASP A 304 4.32 3.55 -10.25
C ASP A 304 5.73 4.04 -9.90
N VAL A 305 6.09 4.00 -8.61
CA VAL A 305 7.46 4.27 -8.15
C VAL A 305 8.43 3.16 -8.56
N ILE A 306 8.05 1.90 -8.34
CA ILE A 306 8.91 0.74 -8.63
C ILE A 306 9.24 0.66 -10.12
N CYS A 307 8.21 0.71 -10.96
CA CYS A 307 8.27 0.53 -12.40
C CYS A 307 8.43 1.84 -13.19
N GLU A 308 8.65 2.96 -12.49
CA GLU A 308 8.96 4.27 -13.07
C GLU A 308 7.87 4.75 -14.05
N TRP A 309 6.59 4.59 -13.66
CA TRP A 309 5.49 5.23 -14.38
C TRP A 309 5.40 6.73 -14.09
N ILE A 310 6.04 7.19 -13.02
CA ILE A 310 6.22 8.60 -12.70
C ILE A 310 7.69 9.01 -12.84
N GLU A 311 7.91 10.29 -13.19
CA GLU A 311 9.24 10.82 -13.41
C GLU A 311 10.11 10.78 -12.15
N GLU A 312 11.42 10.59 -12.32
CA GLU A 312 12.39 10.53 -11.22
C GLU A 312 12.33 11.76 -10.29
N LYS A 313 12.04 12.94 -10.84
CA LYS A 313 11.87 14.19 -10.07
C LYS A 313 10.70 14.11 -9.09
N GLU A 314 9.57 13.54 -9.51
CA GLU A 314 8.41 13.36 -8.64
C GLU A 314 8.69 12.27 -7.58
N ILE A 315 9.39 11.19 -7.94
CA ILE A 315 9.83 10.17 -6.97
C ILE A 315 10.72 10.82 -5.90
N LYS A 316 11.70 11.65 -6.29
CA LYS A 316 12.57 12.39 -5.36
C LYS A 316 11.77 13.32 -4.46
N LYS A 317 10.77 14.03 -5.01
CA LYS A 317 9.88 14.91 -4.23
C LYS A 317 9.11 14.14 -3.15
N ILE A 318 8.58 12.96 -3.47
CA ILE A 318 7.93 12.08 -2.49
C ILE A 318 8.95 11.62 -1.44
N ALA A 319 10.10 11.12 -1.88
CA ALA A 319 11.16 10.61 -1.01
C ALA A 319 11.73 11.67 -0.06
N ASN A 320 11.79 12.94 -0.44
CA ASN A 320 12.26 14.03 0.41
C ASN A 320 11.38 14.30 1.64
N ARG A 321 10.14 13.77 1.66
CA ARG A 321 9.24 13.84 2.81
C ARG A 321 9.44 12.68 3.79
N TYR A 322 10.32 11.74 3.46
CA TYR A 322 10.60 10.58 4.30
C TYR A 322 11.22 11.00 5.64
N LYS A 323 10.68 10.42 6.70
CA LYS A 323 11.20 10.46 8.06
C LYS A 323 11.20 9.02 8.59
N SER A 324 12.22 8.64 9.35
CA SER A 324 12.29 7.27 9.89
C SER A 324 11.22 7.04 10.95
N HIS A 325 10.83 5.77 11.15
CA HIS A 325 9.90 5.41 12.22
C HIS A 325 10.39 5.82 13.61
N SER A 326 11.71 5.86 13.82
CA SER A 326 12.35 6.31 15.06
C SER A 326 12.22 7.82 15.28
N GLU A 327 12.24 8.62 14.21
CA GLU A 327 12.04 10.07 14.28
C GLU A 327 10.56 10.41 14.55
N ILE A 328 9.65 9.77 13.81
CA ILE A 328 8.22 10.09 13.90
C ILE A 328 7.51 9.43 15.09
N GLY A 329 7.97 8.26 15.54
CA GLY A 329 7.35 7.48 16.60
C GLY A 329 5.95 7.00 16.20
N ILE A 330 5.85 6.05 15.27
CA ILE A 330 4.57 5.53 14.76
C ILE A 330 3.77 4.90 15.89
N LEU A 331 2.49 5.27 15.99
CA LEU A 331 1.57 4.73 16.98
C LEU A 331 0.88 3.47 16.45
N LYS A 332 0.70 2.49 17.33
CA LYS A 332 -0.03 1.27 17.01
C LYS A 332 -1.51 1.59 16.78
N PRO A 333 -2.14 1.07 15.71
CA PRO A 333 -3.58 1.27 15.49
C PRO A 333 -4.44 0.70 16.62
N PRO A 334 -5.51 1.40 17.05
CA PRO A 334 -6.38 0.96 18.14
C PRO A 334 -7.05 -0.39 17.88
N GLN A 335 -7.38 -0.69 16.62
CA GLN A 335 -7.94 -1.98 16.20
C GLN A 335 -6.99 -3.18 16.41
N LEU A 336 -5.69 -2.94 16.67
CA LEU A 336 -4.71 -4.01 16.94
C LEU A 336 -4.43 -4.26 18.43
N LYS A 337 -5.15 -3.58 19.34
CA LYS A 337 -4.84 -3.54 20.77
C LYS A 337 -5.18 -4.83 21.54
N TRP A 338 -6.17 -5.59 21.11
CA TRP A 338 -6.71 -6.75 21.86
C TRP A 338 -6.71 -8.07 21.10
N LEU A 339 -5.90 -8.20 20.04
CA LEU A 339 -5.97 -9.34 19.14
C LEU A 339 -5.18 -10.54 19.64
N THR A 340 -5.84 -11.68 19.77
CA THR A 340 -5.17 -12.99 19.81
C THR A 340 -4.63 -13.35 18.42
N GLU A 341 -3.60 -14.20 18.34
CA GLU A 341 -3.03 -14.63 17.05
C GLU A 341 -4.08 -15.28 16.13
N GLU A 342 -5.11 -15.91 16.69
CA GLU A 342 -6.20 -16.56 15.95
C GLU A 342 -7.18 -15.58 15.28
N GLN A 343 -7.49 -14.45 15.92
CA GLN A 343 -8.40 -13.42 15.35
C GLN A 343 -7.77 -12.69 14.15
N ASN A 344 -6.44 -12.55 14.14
CA ASN A 344 -5.70 -11.96 13.01
C ASN A 344 -5.88 -12.75 11.70
N ASN A 345 -6.28 -14.02 11.75
CA ASN A 345 -6.38 -14.85 10.56
C ASN A 345 -7.74 -14.78 9.83
N LEU A 346 -8.78 -14.19 10.43
CA LEU A 346 -10.12 -14.16 9.82
C LEU A 346 -10.51 -12.82 9.19
N ASP A 347 -10.05 -11.68 9.72
CA ASP A 347 -10.42 -10.36 9.19
C ASP A 347 -9.32 -9.76 8.29
N THR A 348 -9.64 -9.51 7.02
CA THR A 348 -8.72 -8.93 6.05
C THR A 348 -8.33 -7.50 6.40
N THR A 349 -9.23 -6.74 7.04
CA THR A 349 -8.98 -5.37 7.51
C THR A 349 -7.90 -5.36 8.59
N LEU A 350 -7.98 -6.28 9.56
CA LEU A 350 -6.98 -6.43 10.60
C LEU A 350 -5.64 -6.94 10.06
N LYS A 351 -5.66 -7.91 9.12
CA LYS A 351 -4.45 -8.36 8.43
C LYS A 351 -3.75 -7.21 7.71
N LEU A 352 -4.51 -6.37 7.01
CA LEU A 352 -3.99 -5.21 6.31
C LEU A 352 -3.41 -4.20 7.30
N ALA A 353 -4.15 -3.83 8.35
CA ALA A 353 -3.68 -2.89 9.37
C ALA A 353 -2.37 -3.38 10.03
N LYS A 354 -2.31 -4.66 10.41
CA LYS A 354 -1.11 -5.30 10.97
C LYS A 354 0.03 -5.31 9.96
N PHE A 355 -0.22 -5.70 8.72
CA PHE A 355 0.78 -5.71 7.65
C PHE A 355 1.39 -4.32 7.46
N VAL A 356 0.56 -3.30 7.26
CA VAL A 356 1.01 -1.93 7.02
C VAL A 356 1.80 -1.39 8.21
N TYR A 357 1.29 -1.58 9.44
CA TYR A 357 1.99 -1.17 10.66
C TYR A 357 3.37 -1.84 10.78
N ASP A 358 3.42 -3.17 10.62
CA ASP A 358 4.68 -3.93 10.68
C ASP A 358 5.68 -3.47 9.61
N GLN A 359 5.21 -3.21 8.39
CA GLN A 359 6.05 -2.67 7.33
C GLN A 359 6.63 -1.31 7.74
N LEU A 360 5.81 -0.41 8.25
CA LEU A 360 6.26 0.92 8.64
C LEU A 360 7.24 0.92 9.84
N CYS A 361 7.08 -0.02 10.78
CA CYS A 361 7.99 -0.17 11.91
C CYS A 361 9.31 -0.86 11.55
N LYS A 362 9.31 -1.81 10.61
CA LYS A 362 10.49 -2.64 10.29
C LYS A 362 11.26 -2.14 9.07
N PHE A 363 10.59 -1.46 8.14
CA PHE A 363 11.21 -1.02 6.90
C PHE A 363 11.97 0.30 7.12
N ASN A 364 13.30 0.25 6.94
CA ASN A 364 14.18 1.41 7.06
C ASN A 364 14.91 1.68 5.73
N PRO A 365 14.22 2.27 4.74
CA PRO A 365 14.78 2.46 3.40
C PRO A 365 15.91 3.48 3.35
N LYS A 366 16.91 3.19 2.53
CA LYS A 366 18.05 4.09 2.23
C LYS A 366 17.91 4.72 0.86
N GLU A 367 17.40 3.96 -0.10
CA GLU A 367 17.29 4.34 -1.50
C GLU A 367 16.07 5.23 -1.76
N VAL A 368 16.15 6.05 -2.81
CA VAL A 368 15.11 7.03 -3.17
C VAL A 368 13.74 6.36 -3.37
N LYS A 369 13.69 5.24 -4.12
CA LYS A 369 12.44 4.49 -4.33
C LYS A 369 11.88 3.88 -3.05
N GLY A 370 12.75 3.32 -2.20
CA GLY A 370 12.35 2.75 -0.92
C GLY A 370 11.71 3.81 -0.01
N LYS A 371 12.34 5.00 0.08
CA LYS A 371 11.81 6.15 0.82
C LYS A 371 10.48 6.65 0.27
N ALA A 372 10.35 6.76 -1.05
CA ALA A 372 9.09 7.14 -1.68
C ALA A 372 7.95 6.15 -1.37
N ASN A 373 8.22 4.84 -1.49
CA ASN A 373 7.26 3.79 -1.14
C ASN A 373 6.85 3.82 0.33
N TYR A 374 7.80 4.09 1.24
CA TYR A 374 7.52 4.24 2.66
C TYR A 374 6.56 5.41 2.92
N VAL A 375 6.80 6.57 2.29
CA VAL A 375 5.94 7.74 2.44
C VAL A 375 4.53 7.46 1.93
N ILE A 376 4.39 6.83 0.76
CA ILE A 376 3.08 6.42 0.21
C ILE A 376 2.35 5.49 1.19
N LEU A 377 3.05 4.52 1.76
CA LEU A 377 2.49 3.58 2.73
C LEU A 377 2.08 4.28 4.03
N PHE A 378 2.87 5.26 4.49
CA PHE A 378 2.59 6.03 5.71
C PHE A 378 1.39 6.96 5.54
N GLU A 379 1.23 7.59 4.37
CA GLU A 379 0.04 8.39 4.04
C GLU A 379 -1.22 7.52 4.02
N PHE A 380 -1.14 6.33 3.41
CA PHE A 380 -2.23 5.35 3.44
C PHE A 380 -2.57 4.95 4.88
N PHE A 381 -1.56 4.65 5.69
CA PHE A 381 -1.72 4.29 7.10
C PHE A 381 -2.43 5.39 7.89
N LYS A 382 -1.96 6.64 7.79
CA LYS A 382 -2.53 7.79 8.50
C LYS A 382 -3.99 7.99 8.12
N LYS A 383 -4.30 7.99 6.82
CA LYS A 383 -5.65 8.30 6.35
C LYS A 383 -6.65 7.16 6.58
N TYR A 384 -6.27 5.93 6.27
CA TYR A 384 -7.24 4.83 6.15
C TYR A 384 -7.14 3.78 7.25
N ILE A 385 -5.97 3.62 7.88
CA ILE A 385 -5.80 2.67 9.00
C ILE A 385 -6.03 3.36 10.34
N MET A 386 -5.42 4.53 10.55
CA MET A 386 -5.64 5.32 11.77
C MET A 386 -6.95 6.11 11.71
N GLY A 387 -7.28 6.65 10.54
CA GLY A 387 -8.42 7.53 10.34
C GLY A 387 -8.10 8.99 10.65
N ASP A 388 -8.88 9.92 10.10
CA ASP A 388 -8.63 11.36 10.23
C ASP A 388 -8.72 11.89 11.67
N THR A 389 -9.37 11.15 12.57
CA THR A 389 -9.56 11.54 13.97
C THR A 389 -8.42 11.12 14.89
N ASN A 390 -7.60 10.14 14.48
CA ASN A 390 -6.58 9.56 15.36
C ASN A 390 -5.16 9.96 14.94
N PRO A 391 -4.32 10.39 15.88
CA PRO A 391 -2.91 10.66 15.63
C PRO A 391 -2.19 9.37 15.21
N ALA A 392 -1.43 9.41 14.12
CA ALA A 392 -0.70 8.26 13.59
C ALA A 392 0.70 8.14 14.17
N SER A 393 1.20 9.19 14.81
CA SER A 393 2.58 9.29 15.28
C SER A 393 2.70 10.18 16.53
N ARG A 394 3.84 10.08 17.21
CA ARG A 394 4.21 10.98 18.32
C ARG A 394 4.29 12.45 17.85
N VAL A 395 4.75 12.68 16.62
CA VAL A 395 4.77 14.02 16.02
C VAL A 395 3.36 14.59 15.88
N ASP A 396 2.37 13.79 15.50
CA ASP A 396 0.97 14.23 15.45
C ASP A 396 0.46 14.60 16.85
N ILE A 397 0.82 13.84 17.90
CA ILE A 397 0.47 14.16 19.29
C ILE A 397 1.08 15.48 19.74
N ALA A 398 2.38 15.67 19.50
CA ALA A 398 3.07 16.91 19.84
C ALA A 398 2.41 18.10 19.15
N PHE A 399 2.05 17.97 17.86
CA PHE A 399 1.33 19.00 17.12
C PHE A 399 -0.04 19.32 17.73
N ILE A 400 -0.87 18.31 18.03
CA ILE A 400 -2.18 18.51 18.66
C ILE A 400 -2.04 19.27 19.99
N LEU A 401 -1.09 18.88 20.82
CA LEU A 401 -0.84 19.51 22.12
C LEU A 401 -0.31 20.94 21.99
N GLN A 402 0.56 21.21 21.01
CA GLN A 402 1.03 22.58 20.72
C GLN A 402 -0.09 23.49 20.20
N GLU A 403 -0.96 23.00 19.31
CA GLU A 403 -2.12 23.75 18.84
C GLU A 403 -3.11 24.03 19.98
N SER A 404 -3.31 23.07 20.87
CA SER A 404 -4.10 23.27 22.08
C SER A 404 -3.49 24.34 23.00
N ARG A 405 -2.16 24.29 23.23
CA ARG A 405 -1.43 25.31 23.98
C ARG A 405 -1.62 26.71 23.38
N LYS A 406 -1.51 26.86 22.06
CA LYS A 406 -1.72 28.15 21.39
C LYS A 406 -3.11 28.73 21.67
N LYS A 407 -4.16 27.90 21.57
CA LYS A 407 -5.53 28.31 21.88
C LYS A 407 -5.69 28.80 23.32
N GLU A 408 -5.06 28.11 24.28
CA GLU A 408 -5.09 28.54 25.68
C GLU A 408 -4.45 29.92 25.88
N PHE A 409 -3.38 30.25 25.16
CA PHE A 409 -2.75 31.57 25.21
C PHE A 409 -3.56 32.66 24.48
N GLU A 410 -4.27 32.31 23.41
CA GLU A 410 -5.19 33.23 22.73
C GLU A 410 -6.36 33.64 23.65
N GLU A 411 -6.85 32.70 24.47
CA GLU A 411 -7.89 32.95 25.48
C GLU A 411 -7.38 33.74 26.70
N ASP A 412 -6.07 33.65 27.00
CA ASP A 412 -5.42 34.26 28.16
C ASP A 412 -4.26 35.19 27.74
N VAL A 413 -4.62 36.31 27.10
CA VAL A 413 -3.67 37.33 26.60
C VAL A 413 -2.76 37.87 27.71
N VAL A 414 -3.24 37.88 28.96
CA VAL A 414 -2.48 38.33 30.13
C VAL A 414 -1.34 37.35 30.42
N ALA A 415 -1.56 36.04 30.32
CA ALA A 415 -0.51 35.05 30.52
C ALA A 415 0.67 35.21 29.55
N THR A 416 0.41 35.55 28.28
CA THR A 416 1.48 35.76 27.29
C THR A 416 2.32 37.00 27.60
N GLN A 417 1.70 38.13 27.93
CA GLN A 417 2.42 39.37 28.26
C GLN A 417 3.23 39.26 29.55
N VAL A 418 2.75 38.45 30.50
CA VAL A 418 3.41 38.27 31.80
C VAL A 418 4.63 37.35 31.69
N LEU A 419 4.66 36.39 30.75
CA LEU A 419 5.83 35.52 30.50
C LEU A 419 7.08 36.32 30.10
N ASP A 420 6.92 37.36 29.28
CA ASP A 420 8.03 38.25 28.89
C ASP A 420 8.65 39.00 30.08
N THR A 421 7.89 39.11 31.18
CA THR A 421 8.33 39.77 32.42
C THR A 421 8.69 38.78 33.53
N TYR A 422 8.85 37.49 33.19
CA TYR A 422 9.12 36.45 34.18
C TYR A 422 10.44 36.70 34.93
N VAL A 423 10.36 36.62 36.25
CA VAL A 423 11.52 36.69 37.16
C VAL A 423 11.77 35.29 37.74
N PRO A 424 12.99 34.73 37.59
CA PRO A 424 13.33 33.41 38.10
C PRO A 424 13.02 33.24 39.60
N LEU A 425 12.30 32.16 39.93
CA LEU A 425 11.97 31.84 41.31
C LEU A 425 13.18 31.27 42.07
N GLN A 426 13.30 31.66 43.34
CA GLN A 426 14.18 31.01 44.30
C GLN A 426 13.35 30.02 45.13
N ALA A 427 13.86 28.80 45.30
CA ALA A 427 13.23 27.74 46.08
C ALA A 427 14.14 27.32 47.25
N ASN A 428 13.56 26.60 48.21
CA ASN A 428 14.31 25.96 49.28
C ASN A 428 13.63 24.64 49.70
N ASN A 429 14.35 23.75 50.37
CA ASN A 429 13.86 22.41 50.75
C ASN A 429 12.92 22.41 51.97
N PHE A 430 12.61 23.57 52.54
CA PHE A 430 11.84 23.68 53.76
C PHE A 430 10.52 24.44 53.50
N PRO A 431 9.46 24.14 54.27
CA PRO A 431 8.28 24.99 54.27
C PRO A 431 8.68 26.42 54.60
N TYR A 432 8.04 27.39 53.94
CA TYR A 432 8.29 28.80 54.24
C TYR A 432 7.94 29.09 55.70
N VAL A 433 8.92 29.53 56.50
CA VAL A 433 8.75 30.04 57.86
C VAL A 433 9.32 31.46 57.84
N ASP A 434 8.61 32.45 58.41
CA ASP A 434 8.95 33.88 58.36
C ASP A 434 10.29 34.27 59.04
N ASP A 435 11.14 33.29 59.40
CA ASP A 435 12.42 33.53 60.07
C ASP A 435 13.63 33.27 59.16
N ASN A 436 14.52 34.26 59.17
CA ASN A 436 15.62 34.49 58.24
C ASN A 436 16.75 33.43 58.30
N GLU A 437 17.51 33.38 57.20
CA GLU A 437 18.76 32.61 56.96
C GLU A 437 18.63 31.18 56.43
N LYS A 438 17.96 30.99 55.29
CA LYS A 438 18.16 29.77 54.49
C LYS A 438 18.63 30.11 53.08
N ARG A 439 19.72 29.46 52.64
CA ARG A 439 20.25 29.57 51.28
C ARG A 439 19.21 29.04 50.31
N GLY A 440 18.52 29.95 49.61
CA GLY A 440 17.71 29.60 48.45
C GLY A 440 18.58 29.07 47.32
N TYR A 441 17.97 28.29 46.45
CA TYR A 441 18.55 27.85 45.19
C TYR A 441 17.62 28.22 44.03
N ASP A 442 18.18 28.25 42.82
CA ASP A 442 17.41 28.50 41.61
C ASP A 442 16.37 27.39 41.41
N CYS A 443 15.08 27.76 41.45
CA CYS A 443 13.97 26.82 41.33
C CYS A 443 13.97 26.12 39.97
N HIS A 444 14.22 26.86 38.89
CA HIS A 444 14.19 26.33 37.54
C HIS A 444 15.28 25.28 37.33
N ARG A 445 16.52 25.62 37.68
CA ARG A 445 17.63 24.69 37.61
C ARG A 445 17.36 23.41 38.40
N HIS A 446 16.81 23.53 39.61
CA HIS A 446 16.51 22.38 40.43
C HIS A 446 15.41 21.47 39.83
N VAL A 447 14.38 22.05 39.22
CA VAL A 447 13.35 21.29 38.50
C VAL A 447 13.93 20.59 37.27
N ILE A 448 14.78 21.25 36.50
CA ILE A 448 15.43 20.63 35.34
C ILE A 448 16.35 19.48 35.79
N GLU A 449 17.18 19.69 36.81
CA GLU A 449 18.03 18.63 37.40
C GLU A 449 17.18 17.43 37.86
N PHE A 450 16.03 17.67 38.51
CA PHE A 450 15.07 16.63 38.90
C PHE A 450 14.50 15.87 37.70
N LEU A 451 14.14 16.56 36.62
CA LEU A 451 13.62 15.93 35.40
C LEU A 451 14.69 15.13 34.62
N GLU A 452 15.97 15.49 34.77
CA GLU A 452 17.10 14.82 34.11
C GLU A 452 17.71 13.66 34.92
N GLU A 453 17.50 13.62 36.24
CA GLU A 453 18.00 12.56 37.12
C GLU A 453 17.44 11.18 36.74
N LYS A 454 18.26 10.37 36.05
CA LYS A 454 17.94 8.96 35.75
C LYS A 454 18.08 8.09 37.00
N LYS A 455 17.05 8.01 37.83
CA LYS A 455 16.94 7.00 38.89
C LYS A 455 16.23 5.74 38.36
N SER A 456 16.56 4.58 38.94
CA SER A 456 16.18 3.26 38.42
C SER A 456 14.68 3.07 38.17
N ASP A 457 14.36 2.13 37.25
CA ASP A 457 13.09 1.87 36.55
C ASP A 457 11.80 1.62 37.40
N GLN A 458 11.73 2.03 38.67
CA GLN A 458 10.62 1.66 39.56
C GLN A 458 10.03 2.75 40.47
N LYS A 459 10.42 4.03 40.37
CA LYS A 459 9.76 5.09 41.15
C LYS A 459 9.21 6.20 40.25
N ARG A 460 7.89 6.40 40.32
CA ARG A 460 7.22 7.61 39.82
C ARG A 460 7.65 8.75 40.71
N GLU A 461 8.24 9.78 40.12
CA GLU A 461 8.72 10.94 40.88
C GLU A 461 7.72 12.10 40.72
N VAL A 462 7.31 12.65 41.86
CA VAL A 462 6.41 13.81 41.93
C VAL A 462 7.16 14.89 42.67
N MET A 463 7.24 16.07 42.07
CA MET A 463 7.76 17.26 42.72
C MET A 463 6.62 18.20 43.04
N VAL A 464 6.54 18.63 44.30
CA VAL A 464 5.53 19.59 44.76
C VAL A 464 6.21 20.93 44.96
N ILE A 465 5.70 21.96 44.29
CA ILE A 465 6.18 23.35 44.44
C ILE A 465 5.17 24.11 45.28
N GLN A 466 5.56 24.48 46.49
CA GLN A 466 4.72 25.23 47.43
C GLN A 466 5.21 26.67 47.56
N GLY A 467 4.28 27.60 47.77
CA GLY A 467 4.59 29.02 47.93
C GLY A 467 3.35 29.85 48.22
N LYS A 468 3.52 31.05 48.79
CA LYS A 468 2.42 31.97 49.10
C LYS A 468 1.63 32.36 47.84
N SER A 469 0.38 32.77 48.00
CA SER A 469 -0.38 33.38 46.88
C SER A 469 0.37 34.59 46.33
N GLY A 470 0.37 34.77 45.01
CA GLY A 470 1.12 35.82 44.32
C GLY A 470 2.63 35.58 44.20
N SER A 471 3.18 34.46 44.68
CA SER A 471 4.62 34.17 44.56
C SER A 471 5.09 33.75 43.16
N GLY A 472 4.24 33.85 42.14
CA GLY A 472 4.58 33.53 40.75
C GLY A 472 4.56 32.04 40.36
N LYS A 473 3.91 31.16 41.14
CA LYS A 473 3.87 29.70 40.87
C LYS A 473 3.28 29.34 39.50
N SER A 474 2.07 29.80 39.21
CA SER A 474 1.38 29.55 37.93
C SER A 474 2.16 30.10 36.74
N LEU A 475 2.77 31.28 36.91
CA LEU A 475 3.63 31.88 35.89
C LEU A 475 4.87 31.02 35.64
N TYR A 476 5.50 30.50 36.71
CA TYR A 476 6.60 29.56 36.58
C TYR A 476 6.19 28.26 35.88
N CYS A 477 5.00 27.72 36.15
CA CYS A 477 4.48 26.54 35.46
C CYS A 477 4.38 26.76 33.95
N ARG A 478 3.92 27.95 33.51
CA ARG A 478 3.87 28.32 32.09
C ARG A 478 5.26 28.54 31.48
N TYR A 479 6.17 29.16 32.23
CA TYR A 479 7.57 29.31 31.81
C TYR A 479 8.26 27.95 31.65
N LEU A 480 8.03 27.02 32.58
CA LEU A 480 8.55 25.65 32.50
C LEU A 480 7.98 24.90 31.30
N GLU A 481 6.67 25.01 31.04
CA GLU A 481 6.04 24.45 29.84
C GLU A 481 6.75 24.94 28.56
N GLU A 482 7.02 26.24 28.45
CA GLU A 482 7.72 26.82 27.30
C GLU A 482 9.16 26.32 27.16
N ALA A 483 9.92 26.30 28.26
CA ALA A 483 11.29 25.79 28.28
C ALA A 483 11.35 24.32 27.80
N LEU A 484 10.47 23.47 28.31
CA LEU A 484 10.40 22.06 27.93
C LEU A 484 9.96 21.85 26.47
N TRP A 485 9.08 22.72 25.93
CA TRP A 485 8.74 22.68 24.50
C TRP A 485 9.93 23.07 23.61
N ASN A 486 10.75 24.04 24.03
CA ASN A 486 11.98 24.42 23.31
C ASN A 486 13.02 23.30 23.33
N GLU A 487 13.15 22.59 24.46
CA GLU A 487 13.95 21.36 24.53
C GLU A 487 13.42 20.27 23.60
N TYR A 488 12.11 20.01 23.62
CA TYR A 488 11.48 19.02 22.75
C TYR A 488 11.65 19.34 21.26
N ALA A 489 11.58 20.62 20.88
CA ALA A 489 11.82 21.07 19.52
C ALA A 489 13.27 20.82 19.06
N SER A 490 14.22 20.85 20.02
CA SER A 490 15.63 20.58 19.77
C SER A 490 15.96 19.09 19.75
N ASP A 491 15.32 18.32 20.62
CA ASP A 491 15.46 16.87 20.72
C ASP A 491 14.09 16.23 20.94
N SER A 492 13.54 15.69 19.85
CA SER A 492 12.24 15.04 19.89
C SER A 492 12.22 13.83 20.84
N THR A 493 13.35 13.24 21.25
CA THR A 493 13.38 12.10 22.18
C THR A 493 12.98 12.48 23.61
N LYS A 494 12.98 13.79 23.96
CA LYS A 494 12.53 14.30 25.25
C LYS A 494 11.04 14.05 25.47
N SER A 495 10.63 14.07 26.74
CA SER A 495 9.23 13.95 27.15
C SER A 495 8.41 15.15 26.68
N ILE A 496 7.14 14.92 26.32
CA ILE A 496 6.23 15.98 25.91
C ILE A 496 5.67 16.70 27.15
N PRO A 497 5.85 18.01 27.31
CA PRO A 497 5.26 18.74 28.43
C PRO A 497 3.77 18.99 28.22
N ILE A 498 2.99 18.86 29.28
CA ILE A 498 1.54 19.11 29.28
C ILE A 498 1.19 19.92 30.51
N TYR A 499 0.84 21.19 30.30
CA TYR A 499 0.22 22.01 31.33
C TYR A 499 -1.26 21.67 31.49
N ILE A 500 -1.69 21.49 32.74
CA ILE A 500 -3.07 21.24 33.14
C ILE A 500 -3.42 22.22 34.26
N SER A 501 -4.39 23.09 33.99
CA SER A 501 -5.03 23.90 35.03
C SER A 501 -6.13 23.06 35.68
N LEU A 502 -5.88 22.61 36.90
CA LEU A 502 -6.81 21.80 37.69
C LEU A 502 -8.12 22.55 37.93
N ALA A 503 -8.06 23.86 38.19
CA ALA A 503 -9.25 24.70 38.34
C ALA A 503 -10.20 24.66 37.12
N LYS A 504 -9.67 24.46 35.90
CA LYS A 504 -10.48 24.37 34.67
C LYS A 504 -11.00 22.96 34.38
N CYS A 505 -10.27 21.91 34.77
CA CYS A 505 -10.57 20.54 34.38
C CYS A 505 -11.13 19.68 35.50
N TYR A 506 -11.04 20.11 36.77
CA TYR A 506 -11.49 19.31 37.90
C TYR A 506 -13.02 19.23 37.96
N ASN A 507 -13.51 18.02 38.22
CA ASN A 507 -14.92 17.74 38.43
C ASN A 507 -15.04 16.72 39.58
N GLU A 508 -15.73 17.11 40.66
CA GLU A 508 -15.94 16.28 41.86
C GLU A 508 -16.59 14.93 41.55
N ALA A 509 -17.38 14.83 40.47
CA ALA A 509 -18.03 13.58 40.08
C ALA A 509 -17.06 12.53 39.48
N ASP A 510 -15.84 12.93 39.09
CA ASP A 510 -14.90 12.07 38.36
C ASP A 510 -13.43 12.41 38.67
N GLU A 511 -13.11 12.49 39.98
CA GLU A 511 -11.77 12.85 40.48
C GLU A 511 -10.65 11.91 39.98
N GLN A 512 -11.00 10.63 39.74
CA GLN A 512 -10.02 9.59 39.35
C GLN A 512 -9.55 9.70 37.89
N ASP A 513 -10.20 10.51 37.03
CA ASP A 513 -9.90 10.62 35.60
C ASP A 513 -9.43 12.02 35.17
N THR A 514 -9.04 12.89 36.12
CA THR A 514 -8.70 14.32 35.87
C THR A 514 -7.67 14.51 34.74
N ILE A 515 -6.62 13.70 34.67
CA ILE A 515 -5.61 13.80 33.59
C ILE A 515 -6.20 13.39 32.24
N SER A 516 -7.02 12.34 32.20
CA SER A 516 -7.67 11.93 30.96
C SER A 516 -8.68 12.95 30.48
N GLN A 517 -9.42 13.59 31.40
CA GLN A 517 -10.30 14.71 31.08
C GLN A 517 -9.52 15.88 30.49
N ALA A 518 -8.39 16.25 31.08
CA ALA A 518 -7.52 17.29 30.54
C ALA A 518 -7.03 16.93 29.12
N LEU A 519 -6.62 15.68 28.88
CA LEU A 519 -6.21 15.22 27.55
C LEU A 519 -7.37 15.24 26.53
N ARG A 520 -8.60 14.90 26.94
CA ARG A 520 -9.82 15.03 26.10
C ARG A 520 -10.08 16.49 25.72
N MET A 521 -9.96 17.42 26.68
CA MET A 521 -10.12 18.86 26.42
C MET A 521 -9.08 19.36 25.40
N LYS A 522 -7.89 18.73 25.38
CA LYS A 522 -6.83 18.97 24.38
C LYS A 522 -6.97 18.12 23.10
N GLN A 523 -8.16 17.58 22.82
CA GLN A 523 -8.51 16.84 21.59
C GLN A 523 -7.82 15.48 21.42
N ILE A 524 -7.39 14.84 22.51
CA ILE A 524 -6.89 13.46 22.47
C ILE A 524 -8.05 12.49 22.72
N ASN A 525 -8.31 11.61 21.75
CA ASN A 525 -9.40 10.63 21.81
C ASN A 525 -9.14 9.53 22.83
N ASN A 526 -10.20 9.06 23.50
CA ASN A 526 -10.15 7.98 24.50
C ASN A 526 -9.55 6.67 23.97
N GLU A 527 -9.87 6.31 22.73
CA GLU A 527 -9.37 5.07 22.12
C GLU A 527 -7.84 5.02 22.02
N MET A 528 -7.21 6.20 21.92
CA MET A 528 -5.76 6.36 21.76
C MET A 528 -5.03 6.51 23.09
N MET A 529 -5.73 6.76 24.20
CA MET A 529 -5.12 7.08 25.50
C MET A 529 -4.14 6.02 25.98
N ASP A 530 -4.53 4.75 25.90
CA ASP A 530 -3.65 3.65 26.32
C ASP A 530 -2.47 3.44 25.35
N ILE A 531 -2.67 3.67 24.05
CA ILE A 531 -1.57 3.58 23.07
C ILE A 531 -0.56 4.69 23.33
N ILE A 532 -1.05 5.90 23.52
CA ILE A 532 -0.25 7.08 23.86
C ILE A 532 0.54 6.83 25.14
N ARG A 533 -0.13 6.31 26.16
CA ARG A 533 0.48 5.96 27.45
C ARG A 533 1.68 5.02 27.31
N GLU A 534 1.51 3.97 26.52
CA GLU A 534 2.53 2.90 26.42
C GLU A 534 3.74 3.33 25.58
N ASN A 535 3.58 4.34 24.71
CA ASN A 535 4.57 4.67 23.69
C ASN A 535 5.16 6.09 23.82
N ILE A 536 4.60 6.96 24.66
CA ILE A 536 5.01 8.37 24.78
C ILE A 536 5.29 8.72 26.25
N SER A 537 6.43 9.38 26.47
CA SER A 537 6.79 9.96 27.77
C SER A 537 6.27 11.39 27.88
N PHE A 538 5.69 11.73 29.04
CA PHE A 538 5.10 13.04 29.32
C PHE A 538 5.68 13.65 30.59
N VAL A 539 5.73 14.99 30.64
CA VAL A 539 5.89 15.78 31.87
C VAL A 539 4.59 16.51 32.12
N PHE A 540 3.85 16.11 33.15
CA PHE A 540 2.61 16.79 33.53
C PHE A 540 2.92 17.93 34.50
N ILE A 541 2.53 19.15 34.12
CA ILE A 541 2.62 20.35 34.96
C ILE A 541 1.21 20.66 35.44
N LEU A 542 0.94 20.39 36.71
CA LEU A 542 -0.37 20.55 37.31
C LEU A 542 -0.39 21.86 38.11
N ASP A 543 -1.26 22.79 37.73
CA ASP A 543 -1.42 24.08 38.41
C ASP A 543 -2.84 24.24 38.96
N GLY A 544 -2.94 24.95 40.07
CA GLY A 544 -4.20 25.30 40.72
C GLY A 544 -4.73 24.26 41.71
N PHE A 545 -3.83 23.69 42.52
CA PHE A 545 -4.19 22.74 43.59
C PHE A 545 -4.90 23.41 44.76
N ASP A 546 -4.56 24.66 45.07
CA ASP A 546 -5.19 25.44 46.14
C ASP A 546 -6.66 25.72 45.84
N GLU A 547 -7.00 26.03 44.59
CA GLU A 547 -8.38 26.33 44.16
C GLU A 547 -9.29 25.10 44.25
N ILE A 548 -8.78 23.91 43.88
CA ILE A 548 -9.55 22.66 44.00
C ILE A 548 -9.67 22.22 45.47
N PHE A 549 -8.65 22.46 46.30
CA PHE A 549 -8.67 22.14 47.72
C PHE A 549 -9.69 23.00 48.47
N ASP A 550 -9.73 24.29 48.16
CA ASP A 550 -10.72 25.23 48.70
C ASP A 550 -12.15 24.83 48.32
N ALA A 551 -12.36 24.30 47.11
CA ALA A 551 -13.66 23.77 46.68
C ALA A 551 -14.05 22.51 47.47
N TYR A 552 -13.13 21.55 47.60
CA TYR A 552 -13.36 20.31 48.34
C TYR A 552 -13.65 20.53 49.83
N ASN A 553 -12.89 21.40 50.50
CA ASN A 553 -13.09 21.71 51.91
C ASN A 553 -14.44 22.39 52.19
N LYS A 554 -14.99 23.15 51.23
CA LYS A 554 -16.33 23.75 51.38
C LYS A 554 -17.44 22.69 51.37
N ASN A 555 -17.21 21.55 50.73
CA ASN A 555 -18.20 20.49 50.55
C ASN A 555 -18.05 19.33 51.54
N ASN A 556 -16.85 19.12 52.12
CA ASN A 556 -16.57 18.06 53.09
C ASN A 556 -16.19 18.65 54.46
N ASN A 557 -17.00 18.36 55.50
CA ASN A 557 -16.79 18.81 56.89
C ASN A 557 -15.54 18.24 57.61
N ASN A 558 -14.59 17.64 56.88
CA ASN A 558 -13.34 17.09 57.43
C ASN A 558 -12.14 17.85 56.84
N ASN A 559 -11.48 18.67 57.66
CA ASN A 559 -10.28 19.46 57.33
C ASN A 559 -8.99 18.61 57.19
N ASP A 560 -9.06 17.42 56.60
CA ASP A 560 -7.89 16.56 56.45
C ASP A 560 -7.29 16.71 55.04
N GLU A 561 -6.30 17.60 54.90
CA GLU A 561 -5.43 17.75 53.71
C GLU A 561 -4.88 16.41 53.21
N ASN A 562 -4.55 15.51 54.15
CA ASN A 562 -4.05 14.17 53.86
C ASN A 562 -5.11 13.28 53.19
N ILE A 563 -6.39 13.44 53.50
CA ILE A 563 -7.48 12.69 52.87
C ILE A 563 -7.73 13.21 51.46
N PHE A 564 -7.67 14.54 51.24
CA PHE A 564 -7.80 15.15 49.92
C PHE A 564 -6.67 14.75 48.96
N LEU A 565 -5.41 14.83 49.41
CA LEU A 565 -4.28 14.38 48.60
C LEU A 565 -4.31 12.86 48.35
N CYS A 566 -4.91 12.07 49.26
CA CYS A 566 -5.14 10.63 49.06
C CYS A 566 -6.36 10.32 48.18
N SER A 567 -7.38 11.19 48.12
CA SER A 567 -8.58 11.06 47.28
C SER A 567 -8.27 11.37 45.82
N PHE A 568 -7.35 12.33 45.60
CA PHE A 568 -6.53 12.41 44.40
C PHE A 568 -5.59 11.20 44.34
N LYS A 569 -6.17 10.03 44.10
CA LYS A 569 -5.49 9.03 43.31
C LYS A 569 -5.28 9.68 41.96
N PHE A 570 -4.15 10.37 41.80
CA PHE A 570 -3.45 10.38 40.54
C PHE A 570 -3.20 8.91 40.23
N ARG A 571 -4.21 8.22 39.69
CA ARG A 571 -4.01 7.19 38.70
C ARG A 571 -3.79 8.00 37.43
N PRO A 572 -2.57 8.48 37.09
CA PRO A 572 -2.27 8.67 35.69
C PRO A 572 -2.21 7.24 35.16
N MET A 573 -3.39 6.74 34.84
CA MET A 573 -3.61 5.48 34.19
C MET A 573 -3.14 4.28 35.10
N GLU A 574 -3.74 3.10 35.01
CA GLU A 574 -3.45 1.98 35.95
C GLU A 574 -2.09 1.29 35.69
N CYS A 575 -1.21 1.24 36.69
CA CYS A 575 -0.10 0.28 36.74
C CYS A 575 0.23 -0.01 38.22
N LYS A 576 0.46 -1.29 38.50
CA LYS A 576 0.40 -1.93 39.82
C LYS A 576 1.47 -1.44 40.82
N ASN A 577 1.05 -1.40 42.09
CA ASN A 577 1.79 -1.40 43.36
C ASN A 577 1.79 -0.08 44.16
N TYR A 578 1.05 -0.10 45.27
CA TYR A 578 1.07 0.87 46.37
C TYR A 578 1.98 0.36 47.49
N ARG A 579 2.76 1.26 48.11
CA ARG A 579 2.98 1.26 49.56
C ARG A 579 2.98 2.69 50.09
N HIS A 580 2.09 2.91 51.07
CA HIS A 580 2.09 4.06 51.98
C HIS A 580 3.46 4.26 52.63
N LEU A 581 3.82 5.53 52.87
CA LEU A 581 4.43 5.95 54.13
C LEU A 581 4.14 7.45 54.33
N SER A 582 3.69 7.74 55.54
CA SER A 582 3.25 9.04 56.04
C SER A 582 4.41 10.02 56.22
N LYS A 583 4.09 11.32 56.19
CA LYS A 583 4.08 12.15 57.40
C LYS A 583 3.11 13.31 57.22
#